data_AF-A0A401IJN5-F1
#
_entry.id   AF-A0A401IJN5-F1
#
_cell.length_a   1.000
_cell.length_b   1.000
_cell.length_c   1.000
_cell.angle_alpha   90.00
_cell.angle_beta   90.00
_cell.angle_gamma   90.00
#
_symmetry.space_group_name_H-M   'P 1'
#
loop_
_entity.id
_entity.type
_entity.pdbx_description
1 polymer ?
#
loop_
_entity_poly.entity_id
_entity_poly.type
_entity_poly.pdbx_seq_one_letter_code
_entity_poly.pdbx_strand_id
1 'polypeptide(L)'
;MDAAARNWDLAPKIAKEYSNHPLGNYLYSPLRLVNADPEVFHLALESAADDELALMRRGDKVLEAVIALSPLLGLLGTVLGLITSLSDIQLSDLGTSSTAGVTLGISEALISTAAGLIVAIISLAFYRVFQSLWFNQVRVFRKTGNELELIYRQRWLEEEDYPPANPVNQDFKYDE
;
A
#
# COMPACT_ATOMS: atom_id res chain seq x y z
N MET A 1 4.71 19.19 -11.98
CA MET A 1 3.56 20.09 -11.90
C MET A 1 3.76 21.33 -12.77
N ASP A 2 4.83 22.11 -12.54
CA ASP A 2 5.13 23.35 -13.30
C ASP A 2 5.26 23.22 -14.83
N ALA A 3 5.48 22.01 -15.35
CA ALA A 3 5.52 21.73 -16.78
C ALA A 3 4.12 21.46 -17.37
N ALA A 4 3.22 20.83 -16.63
CA ALA A 4 1.85 20.52 -17.07
C ALA A 4 0.98 21.78 -17.11
N ALA A 5 1.19 22.71 -16.16
CA ALA A 5 0.53 24.02 -16.14
C ALA A 5 0.92 24.91 -17.34
N ARG A 6 2.04 24.64 -18.01
CA ARG A 6 2.53 25.43 -19.16
C ARG A 6 2.26 24.80 -20.52
N ASN A 7 2.08 23.48 -20.60
CA ASN A 7 1.81 22.76 -21.85
C ASN A 7 0.96 21.50 -21.58
N TRP A 8 -0.35 21.67 -21.55
CA TRP A 8 -1.32 20.59 -21.29
C TRP A 8 -1.25 19.47 -22.34
N ASP A 9 -1.03 19.82 -23.62
CA ASP A 9 -0.92 18.84 -24.72
C ASP A 9 0.30 17.91 -24.60
N LEU A 10 1.28 18.30 -23.77
CA LEU A 10 2.46 17.49 -23.45
C LEU A 10 2.28 16.66 -22.18
N ALA A 11 1.32 16.99 -21.30
CA ALA A 11 1.08 16.28 -20.05
C ALA A 11 0.86 14.77 -20.22
N PRO A 12 0.01 14.27 -21.15
CA PRO A 12 -0.17 12.82 -21.34
C PRO A 12 1.10 12.15 -21.89
N LYS A 13 1.91 12.85 -22.70
CA LYS A 13 3.17 12.30 -23.24
C LYS A 13 4.22 12.13 -22.15
N ILE A 14 4.35 13.13 -21.28
CA ILE A 14 5.27 13.08 -20.13
C ILE A 14 4.81 11.99 -19.15
N ALA A 15 3.52 11.94 -18.80
CA ALA A 15 3.01 10.90 -17.89
C ALA A 15 3.25 9.48 -18.45
N LYS A 16 3.08 9.30 -19.77
CA LYS A 16 3.36 8.02 -20.45
C LYS A 16 4.83 7.63 -20.41
N GLU A 17 5.75 8.60 -20.50
CA GLU A 17 7.20 8.35 -20.40
C GLU A 17 7.60 7.79 -19.02
N TYR A 18 6.86 8.18 -17.98
CA TYR A 18 7.04 7.67 -16.60
C TYR A 18 6.13 6.49 -16.23
N SER A 19 5.47 5.83 -17.20
CA SER A 19 4.54 4.70 -16.97
C SER A 19 5.18 3.47 -16.29
N ASN A 20 6.51 3.37 -16.26
CA ASN A 20 7.21 2.34 -15.49
C ASN A 20 7.15 2.58 -13.97
N HIS A 21 6.70 3.76 -13.53
CA HIS A 21 6.46 4.08 -12.12
C HIS A 21 4.96 4.16 -11.81
N PRO A 22 4.54 3.72 -10.60
CA PRO A 22 3.15 3.80 -10.16
C PRO A 22 2.52 5.20 -10.29
N LEU A 23 3.29 6.26 -9.98
CA LEU A 23 2.83 7.64 -10.15
C LEU A 23 2.63 8.04 -11.61
N GLY A 24 3.42 7.50 -12.55
CA GLY A 24 3.26 7.79 -13.97
C GLY A 24 2.00 7.15 -14.53
N ASN A 25 1.75 5.87 -14.21
CA ASN A 25 0.52 5.19 -14.58
C ASN A 25 -0.72 5.87 -13.98
N TYR A 26 -0.63 6.22 -12.70
CA TYR A 26 -1.66 6.96 -11.98
C TYR A 26 -2.06 8.26 -12.71
N LEU A 27 -1.08 9.10 -13.06
CA LEU A 27 -1.35 10.38 -13.72
C LEU A 27 -1.73 10.22 -15.20
N TYR A 28 -1.21 9.19 -15.87
CA TYR A 28 -1.53 8.92 -17.27
C TYR A 28 -2.98 8.46 -17.46
N SER A 29 -3.55 7.73 -16.50
CA SER A 29 -4.89 7.15 -16.59
C SER A 29 -6.00 8.17 -16.90
N PRO A 30 -6.11 9.32 -16.19
CA PRO A 30 -7.09 10.35 -16.55
C PRO A 30 -6.64 11.22 -17.74
N LEU A 31 -5.33 11.45 -17.91
CA LEU A 31 -4.79 12.32 -18.97
C LEU A 31 -4.95 11.74 -20.39
N ARG A 32 -5.17 10.44 -20.54
CA ARG A 32 -5.45 9.82 -21.85
C ARG A 32 -6.88 10.03 -22.33
N LEU A 33 -7.78 10.48 -21.45
CA LEU A 33 -9.17 10.74 -21.80
C LEU A 33 -9.26 12.02 -22.64
N VAL A 34 -10.12 12.00 -23.66
CA VAL A 34 -10.33 13.13 -24.55
C VAL A 34 -11.67 13.78 -24.19
N ASN A 35 -11.67 15.08 -23.88
CA ASN A 35 -12.86 15.88 -23.54
C ASN A 35 -13.75 15.22 -22.45
N ALA A 36 -13.14 14.65 -21.41
CA ALA A 36 -13.88 14.04 -20.32
C ALA A 36 -14.48 15.12 -19.40
N ASP A 37 -15.75 15.02 -19.03
CA ASP A 37 -16.28 15.88 -17.98
C ASP A 37 -15.43 15.75 -16.68
N PRO A 38 -15.27 16.82 -15.87
CA PRO A 38 -14.49 16.77 -14.64
C PRO A 38 -14.81 15.61 -13.70
N GLU A 39 -16.06 15.14 -13.67
CA GLU A 39 -16.43 13.98 -12.86
C GLU A 39 -15.81 12.69 -13.40
N VAL A 40 -15.83 12.50 -14.72
CA VAL A 40 -15.20 11.34 -15.37
C VAL A 40 -13.68 11.37 -15.17
N PHE A 41 -13.07 12.56 -15.20
CA PHE A 41 -11.65 12.74 -14.91
C PHE A 41 -11.32 12.36 -13.45
N HIS A 42 -12.14 12.81 -12.49
CA HIS A 42 -11.99 12.47 -11.07
C HIS A 42 -12.11 10.96 -10.83
N LEU A 43 -13.13 10.31 -11.42
CA LEU A 43 -13.33 8.87 -11.30
C LEU A 43 -12.15 8.06 -11.87
N ALA A 44 -11.59 8.47 -13.00
CA ALA A 44 -10.42 7.82 -13.59
C ALA A 44 -9.16 7.98 -12.73
N LEU A 45 -9.03 9.12 -12.05
CA LEU A 45 -7.96 9.39 -11.10
C LEU A 45 -8.13 8.52 -9.85
N GLU A 46 -9.32 8.47 -9.25
CA GLU A 46 -9.61 7.65 -8.07
C GLU A 46 -9.38 6.16 -8.35
N SER A 47 -9.94 5.64 -9.45
CA SER A 47 -9.76 4.24 -9.85
C SER A 47 -8.28 3.88 -10.04
N ALA A 48 -7.49 4.77 -10.67
CA ALA A 48 -6.07 4.51 -10.88
C ALA A 48 -5.25 4.58 -9.57
N ALA A 49 -5.63 5.46 -8.64
CA ALA A 49 -5.02 5.48 -7.31
C ALA A 49 -5.30 4.17 -6.58
N ASP A 50 -6.54 3.68 -6.60
CA ASP A 50 -6.93 2.45 -5.91
C ASP A 50 -6.19 1.23 -6.46
N ASP A 51 -6.06 1.10 -7.79
CA ASP A 51 -5.32 0.01 -8.41
C ASP A 51 -3.83 0.01 -8.03
N GLU A 52 -3.16 1.16 -8.18
CA GLU A 52 -1.73 1.31 -7.90
C GLU A 52 -1.42 1.15 -6.40
N LEU A 53 -2.28 1.70 -5.54
CA LEU A 53 -2.19 1.49 -4.11
C LEU A 53 -2.41 0.00 -3.81
N ALA A 54 -3.49 -0.64 -4.25
CA ALA A 54 -3.76 -2.05 -3.93
C ALA A 54 -2.55 -2.99 -4.20
N LEU A 55 -1.81 -2.74 -5.29
CA LEU A 55 -0.58 -3.46 -5.62
C LEU A 55 0.55 -3.28 -4.59
N MET A 56 0.72 -2.07 -4.06
CA MET A 56 1.71 -1.76 -3.03
C MET A 56 1.39 -2.43 -1.66
N ARG A 57 0.16 -2.91 -1.45
CA ARG A 57 -0.35 -3.46 -0.17
C ARG A 57 -0.16 -4.98 -0.08
N ARG A 58 0.42 -5.59 -1.11
CA ARG A 58 0.67 -7.03 -1.17
C ARG A 58 1.61 -7.46 -0.05
N GLY A 59 1.18 -8.48 0.71
CA GLY A 59 1.95 -9.06 1.81
C GLY A 59 1.59 -8.54 3.21
N ASP A 60 0.81 -7.46 3.32
CA ASP A 60 0.39 -6.89 4.61
C ASP A 60 -0.34 -7.92 5.49
N LYS A 61 -1.23 -8.71 4.86
CA LYS A 61 -1.97 -9.80 5.52
C LYS A 61 -1.09 -10.94 6.03
N VAL A 62 0.01 -11.22 5.35
CA VAL A 62 0.96 -12.25 5.81
C VAL A 62 1.69 -11.75 7.05
N LEU A 63 2.11 -10.49 7.06
CA LEU A 63 2.78 -9.88 8.21
C LEU A 63 1.85 -9.79 9.43
N GLU A 64 0.60 -9.36 9.23
CA GLU A 64 -0.44 -9.37 10.27
C GLU A 64 -0.63 -10.77 10.86
N ALA A 65 -0.70 -11.80 10.00
CA ALA A 65 -0.83 -13.18 10.45
C ALA A 65 0.38 -13.64 11.27
N VAL A 66 1.62 -13.34 10.84
CA VAL A 66 2.83 -13.70 11.60
C VAL A 66 2.86 -13.04 12.97
N ILE A 67 2.51 -11.75 13.05
CA ILE A 67 2.42 -11.00 14.32
C ILE A 67 1.43 -11.66 15.27
N ALA A 68 0.27 -12.09 14.76
CA ALA A 68 -0.78 -12.69 15.57
C ALA A 68 -0.49 -14.15 15.95
N LEU A 69 0.06 -14.95 15.04
CA LEU A 69 0.26 -16.39 15.22
C LEU A 69 1.54 -16.71 15.99
N SER A 70 2.60 -15.91 15.87
CA SER A 70 3.90 -16.19 16.50
C SER A 70 3.82 -16.36 18.03
N PRO A 71 3.11 -15.50 18.80
CA PRO A 71 2.93 -15.70 20.23
C PRO A 71 2.14 -16.97 20.57
N LEU A 72 1.13 -17.30 19.75
CA LEU A 72 0.30 -18.50 19.93
C LEU A 72 1.11 -19.78 19.69
N LEU A 73 2.01 -19.77 18.70
CA LEU A 73 2.94 -20.87 18.47
C LEU A 73 3.95 -21.02 19.62
N GLY A 74 4.45 -19.90 20.17
CA GLY A 74 5.31 -19.93 21.35
C GLY A 74 4.62 -20.54 22.57
N LEU A 75 3.35 -20.17 22.80
CA LEU A 75 2.50 -20.76 23.84
C LEU A 75 2.18 -22.23 23.57
N LEU A 76 1.94 -22.62 22.32
CA LEU A 76 1.75 -24.03 21.96
C LEU A 76 2.98 -24.86 22.36
N GLY A 77 4.19 -24.36 22.08
CA GLY A 77 5.42 -25.04 22.48
C GLY A 77 5.57 -25.17 23.99
N THR A 78 5.01 -24.25 24.78
CA THR A 78 5.04 -24.41 26.25
C THR A 78 4.13 -25.50 26.73
N VAL A 79 2.93 -25.59 26.16
CA VAL A 79 1.97 -26.65 26.46
C VAL A 79 2.60 -28.00 26.14
N LEU A 80 3.24 -28.13 24.98
CA LEU A 80 3.93 -29.36 24.59
C LEU A 80 5.09 -29.71 25.54
N GLY A 81 5.97 -28.75 25.87
CA GLY A 81 7.08 -28.98 26.79
C GLY A 81 6.63 -29.40 28.20
N LEU A 82 5.56 -28.77 28.71
CA LEU A 82 4.97 -29.15 29.99
C LEU A 82 4.35 -30.56 29.96
N ILE A 83 3.70 -30.95 28.86
CA ILE A 83 3.17 -32.32 28.70
C ILE A 83 4.30 -33.34 28.77
N THR A 84 5.42 -33.09 28.07
CA THR A 84 6.59 -33.97 28.10
C THR A 84 7.22 -34.04 29.50
N SER A 85 7.42 -32.91 30.18
CA SER A 85 7.90 -32.89 31.57
C SER A 85 7.02 -33.73 32.50
N LEU A 86 5.70 -33.65 32.34
CA LEU A 86 4.74 -34.38 33.19
C LEU A 86 4.67 -35.88 32.87
N SER A 87 4.90 -36.28 31.62
CA SER A 87 5.00 -37.71 31.28
C SER A 87 6.26 -38.36 31.84
N ASP A 88 7.37 -37.63 31.90
CA ASP A 88 8.64 -38.15 32.44
C ASP A 88 8.55 -38.44 33.95
N ILE A 89 7.77 -37.65 34.68
CA ILE A 89 7.47 -37.92 36.11
C ILE A 89 6.70 -39.24 36.27
N GLN A 90 5.74 -39.54 35.39
CA GLN A 90 4.92 -40.74 35.50
C GLN A 90 5.70 -42.03 35.21
N LEU A 91 6.74 -41.94 34.39
CA LEU A 91 7.58 -43.09 34.00
C LEU A 91 8.74 -43.33 34.97
N SER A 92 9.23 -42.28 35.63
CA SER A 92 10.33 -42.38 36.58
C SER A 92 9.78 -42.43 38.01
N ASP A 93 9.76 -43.63 38.59
CA ASP A 93 9.46 -43.86 40.01
C ASP A 93 10.26 -42.88 40.89
N LEU A 94 9.62 -42.37 41.96
CA LEU A 94 9.89 -41.14 42.75
C LEU A 94 11.34 -40.89 43.27
N GLY A 95 12.34 -40.92 42.39
CA GLY A 95 13.76 -40.66 42.68
C GLY A 95 14.23 -39.30 42.17
N THR A 96 15.31 -38.79 42.76
CA THR A 96 15.93 -37.46 42.49
C THR A 96 16.26 -37.17 41.02
N SER A 97 16.38 -38.19 40.17
CA SER A 97 16.57 -38.07 38.72
C SER A 97 15.34 -37.51 37.98
N SER A 98 14.13 -37.77 38.49
CA SER A 98 12.86 -37.25 37.91
C SER A 98 12.76 -35.72 38.02
N THR A 99 13.30 -35.11 39.08
CA THR A 99 13.21 -33.66 39.33
C THR A 99 14.06 -32.83 38.36
N ALA A 100 15.21 -33.37 37.93
CA ALA A 100 16.10 -32.69 36.99
C ALA A 100 15.49 -32.61 35.58
N GLY A 101 14.90 -33.71 35.07
CA GLY A 101 14.26 -33.76 33.75
C GLY A 101 13.07 -32.80 33.63
N VAL A 102 12.26 -32.71 34.69
CA VAL A 102 11.11 -31.79 34.76
C VAL A 102 11.54 -30.34 34.67
N THR A 103 12.57 -29.97 35.43
CA THR A 103 13.11 -28.60 35.46
C THR A 103 13.64 -28.20 34.09
N LEU A 104 14.26 -29.14 33.35
CA LEU A 104 14.72 -28.92 31.99
C LEU A 104 13.54 -28.64 31.03
N GLY A 105 12.52 -29.48 31.00
CA GLY A 105 11.38 -29.29 30.08
C GLY A 105 10.54 -28.04 30.39
N ILE A 106 10.47 -27.60 31.66
CA ILE A 106 9.88 -26.30 32.01
C ILE A 106 10.72 -25.14 31.45
N SER A 107 12.05 -25.23 31.53
CA SER A 107 12.93 -24.19 30.98
C SER A 107 12.82 -24.09 29.46
N GLU A 108 12.73 -25.21 28.76
CA GLU A 108 12.53 -25.26 27.30
C GLU A 108 11.16 -24.67 26.90
N ALA A 109 10.12 -24.98 27.68
CA ALA A 109 8.80 -24.38 27.49
C ALA A 109 8.87 -22.84 27.59
N LEU A 110 9.54 -22.28 28.59
CA LEU A 110 9.67 -20.82 28.74
C LEU A 110 10.46 -20.19 27.57
N ILE A 111 11.51 -20.84 27.09
CA ILE A 111 12.27 -20.37 25.92
C ILE A 111 11.39 -20.34 24.67
N SER A 112 10.52 -21.32 24.46
CA SER A 112 9.56 -21.32 23.35
C SER A 112 8.63 -20.09 23.38
N THR A 113 8.11 -19.71 24.55
CA THR A 113 7.30 -18.47 24.66
C THR A 113 8.11 -17.26 24.29
N ALA A 114 9.31 -17.13 24.86
CA ALA A 114 10.17 -15.99 24.62
C ALA A 114 10.51 -15.84 23.13
N ALA A 115 10.81 -16.96 22.45
CA ALA A 115 11.06 -16.97 21.00
C ALA A 115 9.83 -16.48 20.20
N GLY A 116 8.63 -17.00 20.51
CA GLY A 116 7.40 -16.58 19.84
C GLY A 116 7.08 -15.09 20.02
N LEU A 117 7.37 -14.53 21.21
CA LEU A 117 7.22 -13.10 21.47
C LEU A 117 8.27 -12.26 20.74
N ILE A 118 9.53 -12.68 20.71
CA ILE A 118 10.60 -11.96 20.00
C ILE A 118 10.26 -11.82 18.51
N VAL A 119 9.86 -12.92 17.87
CA VAL A 119 9.47 -12.91 16.45
C VAL A 119 8.26 -12.00 16.22
N ALA A 120 7.27 -12.01 17.12
CA ALA A 120 6.10 -11.13 17.02
C ALA A 120 6.46 -9.65 17.14
N ILE A 121 7.34 -9.29 18.09
CA ILE A 121 7.79 -7.91 18.33
C ILE A 121 8.56 -7.38 17.13
N ILE A 122 9.51 -8.17 16.61
CA ILE A 122 10.30 -7.78 15.45
C ILE A 122 9.37 -7.60 14.23
N SER A 123 8.50 -8.57 13.98
CA SER A 123 7.53 -8.50 12.87
C SER A 123 6.62 -7.28 12.98
N LEU A 124 6.17 -6.94 14.18
CA LEU A 124 5.36 -5.75 14.44
C LEU A 124 6.13 -4.46 14.15
N ALA A 125 7.39 -4.36 14.55
CA ALA A 125 8.22 -3.20 14.26
C ALA A 125 8.35 -2.97 12.73
N PHE A 126 8.64 -4.03 11.97
CA PHE A 126 8.69 -3.97 10.50
C PHE A 126 7.35 -3.59 9.88
N TYR A 127 6.25 -4.17 10.37
CA TYR A 127 4.91 -3.83 9.93
C TYR A 127 4.60 -2.34 10.12
N ARG A 128 4.97 -1.76 11.28
CA ARG A 128 4.77 -0.32 11.53
C ARG A 128 5.57 0.55 10.59
N VAL A 129 6.82 0.20 10.30
CA VAL A 129 7.64 0.92 9.31
C VAL A 129 7.01 0.83 7.92
N PHE A 130 6.59 -0.36 7.49
CA PHE A 130 5.94 -0.57 6.20
C PHE A 130 4.65 0.24 6.08
N GLN A 131 3.79 0.24 7.11
CA GLN A 131 2.58 1.07 7.16
C GLN A 131 2.89 2.56 7.02
N SER A 132 3.94 3.05 7.68
CA SER A 132 4.36 4.45 7.59
C SER A 132 4.80 4.81 6.18
N LEU A 133 5.64 3.97 5.55
CA LEU A 133 6.11 4.17 4.18
C LEU A 133 4.94 4.15 3.18
N TRP A 134 4.03 3.19 3.33
CA TRP A 134 2.80 3.09 2.55
C TRP A 134 1.96 4.37 2.67
N PHE A 135 1.71 4.84 3.89
CA PHE A 135 0.91 6.05 4.12
C PHE A 135 1.53 7.27 3.44
N ASN A 136 2.85 7.35 3.40
CA ASN A 136 3.56 8.40 2.68
C ASN A 136 3.28 8.33 1.17
N GLN A 137 3.23 7.15 0.57
CA GLN A 137 2.87 7.00 -0.85
C GLN A 137 1.43 7.45 -1.12
N VAL A 138 0.46 7.03 -0.28
CA VAL A 138 -0.94 7.48 -0.40
C VAL A 138 -1.04 9.01 -0.39
N ARG A 139 -0.27 9.68 0.47
CA ARG A 139 -0.25 11.15 0.53
C ARG A 139 0.27 11.77 -0.77
N VAL A 140 1.29 11.18 -1.38
CA VAL A 140 1.83 11.68 -2.66
C VAL A 140 0.80 11.53 -3.77
N PHE A 141 0.12 10.40 -3.87
CA PHE A 141 -0.95 10.17 -4.85
C PHE A 141 -2.07 11.19 -4.68
N ARG A 142 -2.63 11.33 -3.47
CA ARG A 142 -3.71 12.29 -3.18
C ARG A 142 -3.31 13.73 -3.49
N LYS A 143 -2.12 14.16 -3.05
CA LYS A 143 -1.67 15.53 -3.29
C LYS A 143 -1.52 15.81 -4.79
N THR A 144 -0.82 14.92 -5.49
CA THR A 144 -0.54 15.04 -6.92
C THR A 144 -1.83 14.98 -7.74
N GLY A 145 -2.74 14.10 -7.36
CA GLY A 145 -4.02 13.96 -8.02
C GLY A 145 -4.94 15.14 -7.85
N ASN A 146 -5.07 15.65 -6.62
CA ASN A 146 -5.86 16.85 -6.35
C ASN A 146 -5.32 18.07 -7.11
N GLU A 147 -4.00 18.26 -7.14
CA GLU A 147 -3.37 19.33 -7.92
C GLU A 147 -3.68 19.19 -9.41
N LEU A 148 -3.61 17.97 -9.95
CA LEU A 148 -3.95 17.70 -11.36
C LEU A 148 -5.44 17.95 -11.65
N GLU A 149 -6.34 17.49 -10.78
CA GLU A 149 -7.78 17.67 -10.90
C GLU A 149 -8.17 19.15 -10.83
N LEU A 150 -7.56 19.92 -9.94
CA LEU A 150 -7.80 21.37 -9.84
C LEU A 150 -7.40 22.09 -11.13
N ILE A 151 -6.22 21.77 -11.69
CA ILE A 151 -5.77 22.32 -12.98
C ILE A 151 -6.75 21.94 -14.09
N TYR A 152 -7.22 20.68 -14.10
CA TYR A 152 -8.19 20.22 -15.08
C TYR A 152 -9.52 20.97 -15.00
N ARG A 153 -10.07 21.11 -13.79
CA ARG A 153 -11.35 21.81 -13.55
C ARG A 153 -11.26 23.29 -13.94
N GLN A 154 -10.17 23.96 -13.60
CA GLN A 154 -9.96 25.35 -14.01
C GLN A 154 -9.96 25.51 -15.52
N ARG A 155 -9.21 24.64 -16.22
CA ARG A 155 -9.13 24.66 -17.68
C ARG A 155 -10.46 24.31 -18.34
N TRP A 156 -11.19 23.34 -17.81
CA TRP A 156 -12.50 22.96 -18.32
C TRP A 156 -13.47 24.14 -18.31
N LEU A 157 -13.49 24.89 -17.20
CA LEU A 157 -14.29 26.12 -17.08
C LEU A 157 -13.86 27.20 -18.07
N GLU A 158 -12.56 27.39 -18.30
CA GLU A 158 -12.04 28.34 -19.29
C GLU A 158 -12.46 27.97 -20.73
N GLU A 159 -12.42 26.68 -21.09
CA GLU A 159 -12.87 26.18 -22.41
C GLU A 159 -14.39 26.31 -22.60
N GLU A 160 -15.16 26.21 -21.51
CA GLU A 160 -16.62 26.36 -21.53
C GLU A 160 -17.08 27.83 -21.60
N ASP A 161 -16.38 28.75 -20.93
CA ASP A 161 -16.62 30.19 -20.98
C ASP A 161 -16.10 30.84 -22.29
N TYR A 162 -15.06 30.27 -22.90
CA TYR A 162 -14.47 30.73 -24.17
C TYR A 162 -14.31 29.56 -25.15
N PRO A 163 -15.40 29.09 -25.79
CA PRO A 163 -15.29 28.05 -26.80
C PRO A 163 -14.40 28.53 -27.95
N PRO A 164 -13.53 27.66 -28.50
CA PRO A 164 -12.62 28.06 -29.58
C PRO A 164 -13.41 28.68 -30.73
N ALA A 165 -12.97 29.86 -31.17
CA ALA A 165 -13.58 30.55 -32.30
C ALA A 165 -13.64 29.60 -33.50
N ASN A 166 -14.86 29.31 -33.96
CA ASN A 166 -15.12 28.40 -35.07
C ASN A 166 -14.24 28.78 -36.28
N PRO A 167 -13.35 27.90 -36.78
CA PRO A 167 -12.49 28.23 -37.92
C PRO A 167 -13.23 28.30 -39.27
N VAL A 168 -14.57 28.25 -39.30
CA VAL A 168 -15.35 28.11 -40.53
C VAL A 168 -15.58 29.44 -41.30
N ASN A 169 -15.10 30.59 -40.85
CA ASN A 169 -15.26 31.86 -41.60
C ASN A 169 -13.93 32.62 -41.78
N GLN A 170 -12.94 31.99 -42.42
CA GLN A 170 -11.78 32.70 -42.98
C GLN A 170 -11.62 32.54 -44.50
N ASP A 171 -12.64 32.01 -45.17
CA ASP A 171 -12.78 32.12 -46.63
C ASP A 171 -13.90 33.12 -46.95
N PHE A 172 -13.66 33.97 -47.96
CA PHE A 172 -14.54 35.01 -48.51
C PHE A 172 -14.52 36.40 -47.84
N LYS A 173 -13.44 37.16 -48.07
CA LYS A 173 -13.53 38.42 -48.82
C LYS A 173 -12.12 38.94 -49.20
N TYR A 174 -11.64 38.50 -50.34
CA TYR A 174 -10.96 39.40 -51.27
C TYR A 174 -11.99 39.79 -52.34
N ASP A 175 -11.87 41.03 -52.84
CA ASP A 175 -12.67 41.69 -53.88
C ASP A 175 -13.98 42.35 -53.40
N GLU A 176 -13.95 43.66 -53.12
CA GLU A 176 -14.15 44.77 -54.08
C GLU A 176 -13.89 46.12 -53.41
#